data_AF-A0A382VQ72-F1
#
_entry.id   AF-A0A382VQ72-F1
#
_cell.length_a   1.000
_cell.length_b   1.000
_cell.length_c   1.000
_cell.angle_alpha   90.00
_cell.angle_beta   90.00
_cell.angle_gamma   90.00
#
_symmetry.space_group_name_H-M   'P 1'
#
loop_
_entity.id
_entity.type
_entity.pdbx_description
1 polymer ?
#
loop_
_entity_poly.entity_id
_entity_poly.type
_entity_poly.pdbx_seq_one_letter_code
_entity_poly.pdbx_strand_id
1 'polypeptide(L)'
;MFDQGQFAGCNKNSRDCNRSLADVAMYYYESDLHPTLANDVPVTDRDTAQAAVDAFPGDKMHQHMSTFVVAFGLQDSLGSLPEDITQSFNWGYPDTSEGKNNDMRHAALNGRGALLNAKNPSQLETQLNAAFEEFSSGIGAASAVSFNSQEIQEGALVFRAFYNLREKTGDLIAQTFDVDDGSITDIVWSGAARLDDIQPADRNLVTFNPVMNKGVAFDRANLTTAQFNAMLDVGDSDSNDVQIDKRIDYFSGSRSNERPAGRFRERPSVKGRLGDIVNSAPV
;
A
#
# COMPACT_ATOMS: atom_id res chain seq x y z
N MET A 1 -0.86 -0.30 25.01
CA MET A 1 -1.16 1.14 25.13
C MET A 1 0.12 1.86 24.80
N PHE A 2 0.22 2.29 23.55
CA PHE A 2 1.37 2.98 22.98
C PHE A 2 1.50 4.40 23.54
N ASP A 3 0.41 4.94 24.09
CA ASP A 3 0.34 6.29 24.67
C ASP A 3 0.01 6.34 26.18
N GLN A 4 -0.09 5.20 26.85
CA GLN A 4 -0.52 5.11 28.27
C GLN A 4 -1.86 5.81 28.61
N GLY A 5 -2.72 6.08 27.63
CA GLY A 5 -4.01 6.77 27.79
C GLY A 5 -3.93 8.30 27.83
N GLN A 6 -2.84 8.90 27.34
CA GLN A 6 -2.57 10.34 27.37
C GLN A 6 -3.33 11.14 26.30
N PHE A 7 -3.74 10.51 25.19
CA PHE A 7 -4.52 11.14 24.13
C PHE A 7 -6.03 10.82 24.19
N ALA A 8 -6.52 10.30 25.32
CA ALA A 8 -7.97 10.21 25.52
C ALA A 8 -8.54 11.63 25.62
N GLY A 9 -9.52 11.98 24.77
CA GLY A 9 -10.10 13.32 24.68
C GLY A 9 -10.76 13.84 25.98
N CYS A 10 -10.88 12.99 27.01
CA CYS A 10 -11.33 13.36 28.34
C CYS A 10 -10.89 12.36 29.43
N ASN A 11 -10.93 12.81 30.69
CA ASN A 11 -10.60 12.02 31.88
C ASN A 11 -11.43 10.72 31.93
N LYS A 12 -10.75 9.59 32.17
CA LYS A 12 -11.21 8.18 32.18
C LYS A 12 -12.52 7.89 32.95
N ASN A 13 -13.02 8.85 33.74
CA ASN A 13 -14.18 8.72 34.62
C ASN A 13 -15.48 9.39 34.10
N SER A 14 -15.49 10.01 32.90
CA SER A 14 -16.71 10.58 32.32
C SER A 14 -17.34 9.64 31.28
N ARG A 15 -18.66 9.41 31.38
CA ARG A 15 -19.40 8.36 30.65
C ARG A 15 -19.57 8.61 29.14
N ASP A 16 -19.03 9.70 28.60
CA ASP A 16 -19.25 10.14 27.21
C ASP A 16 -17.97 10.14 26.33
N CYS A 17 -16.81 9.67 26.83
CA CYS A 17 -15.52 9.66 26.12
C CYS A 17 -15.35 8.60 25.01
N ASN A 18 -16.42 8.05 24.44
CA ASN A 18 -16.38 6.91 23.51
C ASN A 18 -16.89 7.26 22.09
N ARG A 19 -16.90 8.54 21.69
CA ARG A 19 -17.65 8.97 20.49
C ARG A 19 -17.03 10.10 19.67
N SER A 20 -15.78 10.50 19.92
CA SER A 20 -15.12 11.49 19.08
C SER A 20 -14.44 10.83 17.86
N LEU A 21 -14.16 11.61 16.81
CA LEU A 21 -13.40 11.11 15.67
C LEU A 21 -12.00 10.66 16.10
N ALA A 22 -11.42 11.35 17.09
CA ALA A 22 -10.10 11.03 17.61
C ALA A 22 -10.04 9.72 18.39
N ASP A 23 -11.11 9.38 19.11
CA ASP A 23 -11.19 8.09 19.81
C ASP A 23 -11.25 6.92 18.81
N VAL A 24 -11.99 7.09 17.72
CA VAL A 24 -12.07 6.10 16.65
C VAL A 24 -10.72 5.92 15.97
N ALA A 25 -10.05 7.02 15.65
CA ALA A 25 -8.72 7.00 15.06
C ALA A 25 -7.72 6.27 15.98
N MET A 26 -7.73 6.56 17.28
CA MET A 26 -6.86 5.88 18.25
C MET A 26 -7.18 4.39 18.35
N TYR A 27 -8.46 4.04 18.42
CA TYR A 27 -8.88 2.65 18.57
C TYR A 27 -8.33 1.77 17.44
N TYR A 28 -8.46 2.20 16.19
CA TYR A 28 -7.98 1.42 15.04
C TYR A 28 -6.46 1.52 14.82
N TYR A 29 -5.80 2.49 15.43
CA TYR A 29 -4.34 2.57 15.46
C TYR A 29 -3.74 1.61 16.51
N GLU A 30 -4.25 1.61 17.73
CA GLU A 30 -3.71 0.77 18.81
C GLU A 30 -4.18 -0.69 18.76
N SER A 31 -5.31 -0.97 18.11
CA SER A 31 -5.86 -2.33 18.03
C SER A 31 -5.20 -3.12 16.91
N ASP A 32 -4.74 -4.32 17.24
CA ASP A 32 -4.36 -5.32 16.25
C ASP A 32 -5.60 -5.78 15.48
N LEU A 33 -5.66 -5.40 14.20
CA LEU A 33 -6.79 -5.72 13.33
C LEU A 33 -6.86 -7.21 12.97
N HIS A 34 -5.77 -7.95 13.12
CA HIS A 34 -5.73 -9.37 12.82
C HIS A 34 -4.82 -10.15 13.81
N PRO A 35 -5.26 -10.35 15.07
CA PRO A 35 -4.41 -10.85 16.17
C PRO A 35 -3.81 -12.25 16.01
N THR A 36 -4.25 -13.00 15.00
CA THR A 36 -3.72 -14.33 14.68
C THR A 36 -2.55 -14.31 13.70
N LEU A 37 -2.25 -13.15 13.09
CA LEU A 37 -1.05 -12.95 12.29
C LEU A 37 0.07 -12.39 13.17
N ALA A 38 1.31 -12.64 12.78
CA ALA A 38 2.45 -12.02 13.46
C ALA A 38 2.53 -10.53 13.11
N ASN A 39 3.01 -9.74 14.07
CA ASN A 39 3.32 -8.32 13.86
C ASN A 39 4.53 -8.20 12.93
N ASP A 40 4.30 -7.69 11.74
CA ASP A 40 5.32 -7.54 10.69
C ASP A 40 5.12 -6.27 9.86
N VAL A 41 4.30 -5.32 10.35
CA VAL A 41 4.15 -4.03 9.70
C VAL A 41 5.35 -3.15 10.06
N PRO A 42 6.12 -2.67 9.08
CA PRO A 42 7.21 -1.74 9.35
C PRO A 42 6.70 -0.46 10.00
N VAL A 43 7.43 0.00 11.01
CA VAL A 43 7.11 1.23 11.72
C VAL A 43 7.63 2.44 10.96
N THR A 44 6.85 3.52 10.92
CA THR A 44 7.20 4.78 10.24
C THR A 44 7.79 5.81 11.20
N ASP A 45 8.35 6.89 10.65
CA ASP A 45 8.81 8.04 11.44
C ASP A 45 7.66 8.67 12.25
N ARG A 46 6.42 8.65 11.74
CA ARG A 46 5.25 9.17 12.49
C ARG A 46 4.90 8.31 13.69
N ASP A 47 5.07 7.00 13.55
CA ASP A 47 4.80 6.05 14.63
C ASP A 47 5.79 6.27 15.77
N THR A 48 7.09 6.34 15.45
CA THR A 48 8.16 6.53 16.45
C THR A 48 8.16 7.94 17.06
N ALA A 49 7.88 8.99 16.29
CA ALA A 49 7.87 10.38 16.75
C ALA A 49 6.85 10.67 17.87
N GLN A 50 5.83 9.82 18.01
CA GLN A 50 4.75 9.98 18.98
C GLN A 50 4.54 8.70 19.81
N ALA A 51 5.60 7.94 20.06
CA ALA A 51 5.56 6.73 20.87
C ALA A 51 6.70 6.68 21.89
N ALA A 52 6.55 5.81 22.89
CA ALA A 52 7.63 5.50 23.82
C ALA A 52 8.83 4.87 23.09
N VAL A 53 10.04 5.05 23.63
CA VAL A 53 11.30 4.60 23.03
C VAL A 53 11.33 3.08 22.77
N ASP A 54 10.58 2.30 23.54
CA ASP A 54 10.50 0.84 23.49
C ASP A 54 9.16 0.31 22.93
N ALA A 55 8.33 1.19 22.35
CA ALA A 55 7.00 0.84 21.89
C ALA A 55 6.99 -0.18 20.74
N PHE A 56 8.06 -0.23 19.94
CA PHE A 56 8.13 -1.02 18.72
C PHE A 56 9.33 -1.98 18.72
N PRO A 57 9.23 -3.13 19.40
CA PRO A 57 10.32 -4.09 19.43
C PRO A 57 10.61 -4.63 18.02
N GLY A 58 11.85 -4.42 17.54
CA GLY A 58 12.30 -4.88 16.24
C GLY A 58 11.72 -4.10 15.06
N ASP A 59 11.34 -2.83 15.26
CA ASP A 59 10.82 -1.91 14.24
C ASP A 59 9.57 -2.44 13.52
N LYS A 60 8.78 -3.26 14.22
CA LYS A 60 7.55 -3.90 13.74
C LYS A 60 6.36 -3.61 14.63
N MET A 61 5.19 -3.51 14.00
CA MET A 61 3.90 -3.26 14.63
C MET A 61 2.82 -4.22 14.09
N HIS A 62 1.71 -4.33 14.81
CA HIS A 62 0.50 -5.00 14.34
C HIS A 62 -0.13 -4.27 13.15
N GLN A 63 -1.04 -4.96 12.44
CA GLN A 63 -1.84 -4.31 11.39
C GLN A 63 -2.80 -3.31 12.03
N HIS A 64 -2.77 -2.07 11.55
CA HIS A 64 -3.50 -0.95 12.12
C HIS A 64 -3.99 0.01 11.02
N MET A 65 -4.81 0.99 11.38
CA MET A 65 -5.27 2.06 10.48
C MET A 65 -4.61 3.39 10.81
N SER A 66 -3.97 4.02 9.83
CA SER A 66 -3.56 5.42 9.93
C SER A 66 -4.69 6.36 9.47
N THR A 67 -4.90 7.49 10.15
CA THR A 67 -6.02 8.40 9.87
C THR A 67 -5.54 9.73 9.31
N PHE A 68 -5.90 10.02 8.06
CA PHE A 68 -5.64 11.28 7.38
C PHE A 68 -6.94 12.06 7.27
N VAL A 69 -6.93 13.31 7.74
CA VAL A 69 -8.12 14.16 7.74
C VAL A 69 -7.94 15.23 6.69
N VAL A 70 -8.90 15.33 5.77
CA VAL A 70 -8.91 16.39 4.74
C VAL A 70 -9.94 17.43 5.13
N ALA A 71 -9.51 18.69 5.18
CA ALA A 71 -10.38 19.80 5.49
C ALA A 71 -10.05 21.04 4.65
N PHE A 72 -11.02 21.94 4.54
CA PHE A 72 -10.90 23.14 3.71
C PHE A 72 -11.04 24.40 4.55
N GLY A 73 -9.96 25.17 4.64
CA GLY A 73 -9.98 26.49 5.28
C GLY A 73 -10.27 26.47 6.78
N LEU A 74 -9.90 25.40 7.51
CA LEU A 74 -10.03 25.37 8.97
C LEU A 74 -9.15 26.46 9.59
N GLN A 75 -9.70 27.18 10.57
CA GLN A 75 -8.92 28.03 11.46
C GLN A 75 -8.36 27.18 12.60
N ASP A 76 -7.07 27.33 12.87
CA ASP A 76 -6.40 26.60 13.94
C ASP A 76 -6.61 27.33 15.27
N SER A 77 -7.44 26.75 16.13
CA SER A 77 -7.80 27.24 17.46
C SER A 77 -6.97 26.63 18.59
N LEU A 78 -6.29 25.49 18.35
CA LEU A 78 -5.59 24.73 19.39
C LEU A 78 -4.17 25.24 19.69
N GLY A 79 -3.60 26.07 18.82
CA GLY A 79 -2.21 26.52 18.95
C GLY A 79 -1.19 25.41 18.70
N SER A 80 -0.05 25.46 19.39
CA SER A 80 1.00 24.44 19.29
C SER A 80 0.60 23.16 19.99
N LEU A 81 0.68 22.04 19.28
CA LEU A 81 0.50 20.70 19.86
C LEU A 81 1.65 20.39 20.84
N PRO A 82 1.41 19.55 21.85
CA PRO A 82 2.47 19.10 22.74
C PRO A 82 3.48 18.26 21.95
N GLU A 83 4.77 18.54 22.15
CA GLU A 83 5.86 17.71 21.60
C GLU A 83 6.10 16.46 22.46
N ASP A 84 5.75 16.53 23.74
CA ASP A 84 5.90 15.47 24.73
C ASP A 84 4.59 14.69 24.89
N ILE A 85 4.59 13.44 24.41
CA ILE A 85 3.46 12.50 24.47
C ILE A 85 3.05 12.11 25.90
N THR A 86 3.84 12.48 26.91
CA THR A 86 3.54 12.22 28.33
C THR A 86 2.81 13.38 29.01
N GLN A 87 2.55 14.48 28.29
CA GLN A 87 1.83 15.64 28.79
C GLN A 87 0.36 15.61 28.36
N SER A 88 -0.54 15.77 29.33
CA SER A 88 -1.97 15.92 29.05
C SER A 88 -2.23 17.23 28.31
N PHE A 89 -3.01 17.13 27.23
CA PHE A 89 -3.42 18.28 26.41
C PHE A 89 -4.95 18.37 26.34
N ASN A 90 -5.48 19.58 26.49
CA ASN A 90 -6.92 19.81 26.43
C ASN A 90 -7.35 20.04 24.97
N TRP A 91 -7.85 18.99 24.34
CA TRP A 91 -8.39 19.02 22.98
C TRP A 91 -9.75 19.73 22.90
N GLY A 92 -10.43 19.91 24.03
CA GLY A 92 -11.83 20.33 24.08
C GLY A 92 -12.80 19.20 23.72
N TYR A 93 -14.09 19.45 23.89
CA TYR A 93 -15.14 18.49 23.54
C TYR A 93 -15.76 18.83 22.17
N PRO A 94 -16.05 17.85 21.29
CA PRO A 94 -16.55 18.10 19.94
C PRO A 94 -18.05 18.44 19.86
N ASP A 95 -18.60 19.18 20.83
CA ASP A 95 -19.99 19.66 20.82
C ASP A 95 -20.16 20.99 20.08
N THR A 96 -19.11 21.79 20.01
CA THR A 96 -19.06 23.07 19.29
C THR A 96 -18.38 22.93 17.92
N SER A 97 -18.58 23.91 17.02
CA SER A 97 -17.86 23.93 15.73
C SER A 97 -16.35 24.01 15.91
N GLU A 98 -15.88 24.75 16.91
CA GLU A 98 -14.45 24.82 17.26
C GLU A 98 -13.95 23.49 17.81
N GLY A 99 -14.70 22.88 18.73
CA GLY A 99 -14.37 21.55 19.26
C GLY A 99 -14.31 20.46 18.19
N LYS A 100 -15.18 20.50 17.18
CA LYS A 100 -15.14 19.56 16.03
C LYS A 100 -13.90 19.77 15.15
N ASN A 101 -13.46 21.02 14.98
CA ASN A 101 -12.23 21.30 14.25
C ASN A 101 -11.01 20.80 15.02
N ASN A 102 -11.03 20.98 16.34
CA ASN A 102 -10.00 20.47 17.24
C ASN A 102 -9.95 18.93 17.20
N ASP A 103 -11.11 18.29 17.20
CA ASP A 103 -11.25 16.82 17.12
C ASP A 103 -10.73 16.25 15.79
N MET A 104 -10.90 16.97 14.67
CA MET A 104 -10.28 16.61 13.39
C MET A 104 -8.75 16.59 13.46
N ARG A 105 -8.14 17.57 14.15
CA ARG A 105 -6.69 17.61 14.36
C ARG A 105 -6.24 16.52 15.33
N HIS A 106 -7.01 16.31 16.39
CA HIS A 106 -6.77 15.25 17.37
C HIS A 106 -6.81 13.86 16.72
N ALA A 107 -7.77 13.61 15.83
CA ALA A 107 -7.89 12.35 15.11
C ALA A 107 -6.71 12.07 14.18
N ALA A 108 -6.21 13.09 13.48
CA ALA A 108 -5.02 12.96 12.67
C ALA A 108 -3.80 12.56 13.51
N LEU A 109 -3.64 13.12 14.72
CA LEU A 109 -2.55 12.77 15.63
C LEU A 109 -2.71 11.34 16.18
N ASN A 110 -3.92 11.01 16.66
CA ASN A 110 -4.21 9.71 17.24
C ASN A 110 -4.03 8.56 16.24
N GLY A 111 -4.44 8.77 14.99
CA GLY A 111 -4.21 7.80 13.91
C GLY A 111 -2.84 7.92 13.23
N ARG A 112 -1.86 8.64 13.81
CA ARG A 112 -0.52 8.87 13.22
C ARG A 112 -0.52 9.26 11.74
N GLY A 113 -1.52 10.03 11.33
CA GLY A 113 -1.61 10.59 9.98
C GLY A 113 -1.36 12.08 9.99
N ALA A 114 -2.08 12.79 9.12
CA ALA A 114 -1.96 14.23 8.96
C ALA A 114 -3.32 14.91 8.75
N LEU A 115 -3.44 16.14 9.26
CA LEU A 115 -4.52 17.05 8.91
C LEU A 115 -4.12 17.83 7.66
N LEU A 116 -4.72 17.49 6.52
CA LEU A 116 -4.55 18.16 5.24
C LEU A 116 -5.56 19.31 5.15
N ASN A 117 -5.17 20.48 5.67
CA ASN A 117 -5.99 21.68 5.64
C ASN A 117 -5.59 22.57 4.44
N ALA A 118 -6.30 22.41 3.33
CA ALA A 118 -6.02 23.14 2.09
C ALA A 118 -6.91 24.39 1.98
N LYS A 119 -6.33 25.52 1.56
CA LYS A 119 -7.10 26.76 1.29
C LYS A 119 -7.44 26.93 -0.18
N ASN A 120 -6.88 26.10 -1.06
CA ASN A 120 -7.15 26.08 -2.49
C ASN A 120 -6.82 24.69 -3.11
N PRO A 121 -7.28 24.41 -4.34
CA PRO A 121 -7.08 23.10 -4.99
C PRO A 121 -5.61 22.70 -5.18
N SER A 122 -4.71 23.64 -5.49
CA SER A 122 -3.28 23.36 -5.69
C SER A 122 -2.58 22.92 -4.40
N GLN A 123 -2.94 23.54 -3.26
CA GLN A 123 -2.47 23.10 -1.95
C GLN A 123 -3.00 21.72 -1.58
N LEU A 124 -4.25 21.40 -1.92
CA LEU A 124 -4.81 20.07 -1.68
C LEU A 124 -4.05 19.02 -2.48
N GLU A 125 -3.83 19.25 -3.78
CA GLU A 125 -3.06 18.34 -4.64
C GLU A 125 -1.66 18.08 -4.07
N THR A 126 -0.95 19.15 -3.66
CA THR A 126 0.38 19.04 -3.07
C THR A 126 0.37 18.20 -1.79
N GLN A 127 -0.59 18.45 -0.90
CA GLN A 127 -0.71 17.74 0.39
C GLN A 127 -1.11 16.28 0.22
N LEU A 128 -2.00 15.97 -0.73
CA LEU A 128 -2.37 14.60 -1.06
C LEU A 128 -1.19 13.84 -1.66
N ASN A 129 -0.46 14.45 -2.60
CA ASN A 129 0.72 13.82 -3.19
C ASN A 129 1.79 13.51 -2.13
N ALA A 130 2.06 14.44 -1.20
CA ALA A 130 2.99 14.21 -0.10
C ALA A 130 2.55 13.06 0.81
N ALA A 131 1.25 12.97 1.14
CA ALA A 131 0.72 11.85 1.92
C ALA A 131 0.87 10.51 1.17
N PHE A 132 0.62 10.49 -0.15
CA PHE A 132 0.80 9.28 -0.96
C PHE A 132 2.26 8.84 -1.11
N GLU A 133 3.20 9.78 -1.21
CA GLU A 133 4.64 9.49 -1.24
C GLU A 133 5.09 8.84 0.07
N GLU A 134 4.61 9.34 1.20
CA GLU A 134 4.89 8.80 2.53
C GLU A 134 4.36 7.36 2.69
N PHE A 135 3.14 7.07 2.22
CA PHE A 135 2.63 5.70 2.19
C PHE A 135 3.51 4.77 1.36
N SER A 136 4.02 5.27 0.23
CA SER A 136 4.85 4.47 -0.67
C SER A 136 6.23 4.16 -0.10
N SER A 137 6.78 5.00 0.80
CA SER A 137 8.07 4.72 1.43
C SER A 137 8.00 3.69 2.55
N GLY A 138 6.90 3.63 3.31
CA GLY A 138 6.73 2.64 4.40
C GLY A 138 6.52 1.20 3.90
N ILE A 139 6.00 1.02 2.68
CA ILE A 139 5.58 -0.30 2.15
C ILE A 139 6.72 -1.03 1.39
N GLY A 140 7.88 -0.39 1.20
CA GLY A 140 9.04 -1.00 0.53
C GLY A 140 9.53 -2.32 1.15
N ALA A 141 9.13 -2.64 2.39
CA ALA A 141 9.52 -3.85 3.11
C ALA A 141 8.62 -5.08 2.87
N ALA A 142 7.47 -4.97 2.18
CA ALA A 142 6.63 -6.13 1.84
C ALA A 142 7.17 -6.96 0.65
N SER A 143 8.40 -6.67 0.22
CA SER A 143 9.12 -7.40 -0.83
C SER A 143 9.50 -8.79 -0.31
N ALA A 144 8.85 -9.84 -0.80
CA ALA A 144 9.27 -11.21 -0.50
C ALA A 144 10.68 -11.45 -1.06
N VAL A 145 11.61 -11.82 -0.18
CA VAL A 145 12.97 -12.23 -0.52
C VAL A 145 13.03 -13.75 -0.49
N SER A 146 13.55 -14.37 -1.54
CA SER A 146 13.77 -15.82 -1.56
C SER A 146 15.17 -16.16 -2.08
N PHE A 147 15.74 -17.22 -1.52
CA PHE A 147 17.07 -17.74 -1.84
C PHE A 147 16.91 -19.02 -2.67
N ASN A 148 17.72 -19.19 -3.72
CA ASN A 148 17.58 -20.32 -4.64
C ASN A 148 18.50 -21.53 -4.37
N SER A 149 19.14 -21.67 -3.20
CA SER A 149 20.15 -22.73 -3.02
C SER A 149 20.04 -23.52 -1.71
N GLN A 150 20.06 -24.86 -1.86
CA GLN A 150 20.18 -25.84 -0.76
C GLN A 150 21.60 -25.88 -0.14
N GLU A 151 22.55 -25.10 -0.65
CA GLU A 151 23.86 -24.84 -0.08
C GLU A 151 24.33 -23.47 -0.62
N ILE A 152 24.66 -22.51 0.25
CA ILE A 152 25.16 -21.19 -0.15
C ILE A 152 26.58 -21.38 -0.72
N GLN A 153 26.67 -21.53 -2.04
CA GLN A 153 27.93 -21.60 -2.79
C GLN A 153 28.17 -20.28 -3.55
N GLU A 154 29.44 -20.03 -3.90
CA GLU A 154 29.87 -18.93 -4.77
C GLU A 154 29.05 -18.95 -6.08
N GLY A 155 28.31 -17.87 -6.36
CA GLY A 155 27.38 -17.79 -7.50
C GLY A 155 25.89 -18.00 -7.17
N ALA A 156 25.51 -18.08 -5.90
CA ALA A 156 24.10 -18.06 -5.48
C ALA A 156 23.40 -16.75 -5.91
N LEU A 157 22.15 -16.87 -6.39
CA LEU A 157 21.34 -15.73 -6.79
C LEU A 157 20.26 -15.44 -5.74
N VAL A 158 20.21 -14.19 -5.31
CA VAL A 158 19.12 -13.71 -4.46
C VAL A 158 18.02 -13.18 -5.36
N PHE A 159 16.82 -13.73 -5.21
CA PHE A 159 15.64 -13.29 -5.92
C PHE A 159 14.80 -12.39 -5.03
N ARG A 160 14.46 -11.22 -5.56
CA ARG A 160 13.67 -10.23 -4.83
C ARG A 160 12.53 -9.76 -5.70
N ALA A 161 11.32 -9.93 -5.17
CA ALA A 161 10.12 -9.35 -5.74
C ALA A 161 9.96 -7.92 -5.22
N PHE A 162 9.66 -6.98 -6.10
CA PHE A 162 9.40 -5.58 -5.79
C PHE A 162 8.02 -5.18 -6.28
N TYR A 163 7.43 -4.19 -5.61
CA TYR A 163 6.20 -3.55 -6.06
C TYR A 163 6.27 -2.04 -5.82
N ASN A 164 5.90 -1.27 -6.84
CA ASN A 164 5.78 0.18 -6.81
C ASN A 164 4.30 0.55 -6.81
N LEU A 165 3.82 1.10 -5.68
CA LEU A 165 2.44 1.53 -5.49
C LEU A 165 2.04 2.72 -6.37
N ARG A 166 2.98 3.64 -6.64
CA ARG A 166 2.75 4.83 -7.46
C ARG A 166 2.44 4.44 -8.90
N GLU A 167 3.28 3.57 -9.45
CA GLU A 167 3.18 3.13 -10.85
C GLU A 167 2.31 1.88 -11.02
N LYS A 168 1.98 1.21 -9.92
CA LYS A 168 1.29 -0.09 -9.88
C LYS A 168 2.01 -1.12 -10.75
N THR A 169 3.33 -1.19 -10.60
CA THR A 169 4.25 -2.04 -11.36
C THR A 169 5.05 -2.90 -10.40
N GLY A 170 5.40 -4.11 -10.80
CA GLY A 170 6.30 -4.97 -10.04
C GLY A 170 7.58 -5.29 -10.81
N ASP A 171 8.57 -5.82 -10.09
CA ASP A 171 9.77 -6.40 -10.71
C ASP A 171 10.18 -7.67 -9.95
N LEU A 172 10.75 -8.64 -10.66
CA LEU A 172 11.47 -9.75 -10.05
C LEU A 172 12.91 -9.61 -10.50
N ILE A 173 13.80 -9.27 -9.57
CA ILE A 173 15.22 -9.12 -9.88
C ILE A 173 16.00 -10.28 -9.31
N ALA A 174 17.06 -10.65 -10.02
CA ALA A 174 18.10 -11.53 -9.51
C ALA A 174 19.37 -10.72 -9.28
N GLN A 175 19.97 -10.90 -8.11
CA GLN A 175 21.23 -10.27 -7.73
C GLN A 175 22.21 -11.35 -7.31
N THR A 176 23.50 -11.16 -7.58
CA THR A 176 24.54 -12.03 -7.04
C THR A 176 24.75 -11.75 -5.55
N PHE A 177 24.99 -12.81 -4.79
CA PHE A 177 25.38 -12.74 -3.39
C PHE A 177 26.86 -13.08 -3.25
N ASP A 178 27.61 -12.19 -2.64
CA ASP A 178 29.00 -12.44 -2.30
C ASP A 178 29.05 -13.09 -0.90
N VAL A 179 29.63 -14.29 -0.85
CA VAL A 179 29.69 -15.12 0.36
C VAL A 179 30.82 -14.70 1.30
N ASP A 180 31.81 -13.95 0.81
CA ASP A 180 32.99 -13.57 1.57
C ASP A 180 32.74 -12.30 2.40
N ASP A 181 31.94 -11.36 1.90
CA ASP A 181 31.58 -10.12 2.60
C ASP A 181 30.08 -9.99 2.96
N GLY A 182 29.25 -10.93 2.51
CA GLY A 182 27.81 -10.95 2.76
C GLY A 182 27.02 -9.87 2.01
N SER A 183 27.63 -9.22 1.02
CA SER A 183 27.01 -8.14 0.26
C SER A 183 26.11 -8.66 -0.87
N ILE A 184 25.04 -7.92 -1.14
CA ILE A 184 24.18 -8.11 -2.31
C ILE A 184 24.69 -7.15 -3.38
N THR A 185 25.10 -7.69 -4.51
CA THR A 185 25.76 -6.95 -5.60
C THR A 185 24.78 -6.60 -6.73
N ASP A 186 25.31 -6.22 -7.90
CA ASP A 186 24.56 -5.69 -9.03
C ASP A 186 23.44 -6.62 -9.54
N ILE A 187 22.44 -6.02 -10.17
CA ILE A 187 21.30 -6.73 -10.77
C ILE A 187 21.79 -7.53 -11.99
N VAL A 188 21.69 -8.85 -11.90
CA VAL A 188 22.00 -9.79 -12.99
C VAL A 188 20.90 -9.77 -14.05
N TRP A 189 19.64 -9.77 -13.61
CA TRP A 189 18.50 -9.62 -14.50
C TRP A 189 17.26 -9.06 -13.79
N SER A 190 16.37 -8.46 -14.58
CA SER A 190 15.06 -7.93 -14.16
C SER A 190 13.96 -8.53 -15.02
N GLY A 191 12.93 -9.09 -14.38
CA GLY A 191 11.78 -9.70 -15.04
C GLY A 191 10.97 -8.66 -15.80
N ALA A 192 10.81 -7.46 -15.24
CA ALA A 192 10.14 -6.35 -15.91
C ALA A 192 10.91 -5.91 -17.17
N ALA A 193 12.25 -5.85 -17.12
CA ALA A 193 13.08 -5.53 -18.29
C ALA A 193 12.95 -6.60 -19.39
N ARG A 194 13.06 -7.88 -19.03
CA ARG A 194 12.88 -8.99 -19.99
C ARG A 194 11.51 -8.97 -20.65
N LEU A 195 10.48 -8.58 -19.90
CA LEU A 195 9.13 -8.46 -20.44
C LEU A 195 9.01 -7.29 -21.42
N ASP A 196 9.78 -6.22 -21.28
CA ASP A 196 9.77 -5.13 -22.26
C ASP A 196 10.34 -5.56 -23.62
N ASP A 197 11.32 -6.47 -23.61
CA ASP A 197 11.97 -7.01 -24.81
C ASP A 197 11.10 -8.01 -25.57
N ILE A 198 10.10 -8.62 -24.92
CA ILE A 198 9.20 -9.61 -25.54
C ILE A 198 7.97 -8.89 -26.09
N GLN A 199 7.66 -9.12 -27.37
CA GLN A 199 6.46 -8.58 -28.00
C GLN A 199 5.20 -9.20 -27.37
N PRO A 200 4.07 -8.47 -27.28
CA PRO A 200 2.86 -8.99 -26.66
C PRO A 200 2.38 -10.32 -27.26
N ALA A 201 2.50 -10.49 -28.58
CA ALA A 201 2.10 -11.70 -29.29
C ALA A 201 2.99 -12.93 -28.97
N ASP A 202 4.22 -12.72 -28.53
CA ASP A 202 5.19 -13.79 -28.24
C ASP A 202 5.15 -14.22 -26.76
N ARG A 203 4.27 -13.60 -25.95
CA ARG A 203 4.14 -13.93 -24.54
C ARG A 203 3.29 -15.17 -24.32
N ASN A 204 3.86 -16.13 -23.60
CA ASN A 204 3.11 -17.28 -23.12
C ASN A 204 2.28 -16.90 -21.90
N LEU A 205 0.99 -16.66 -22.11
CA LEU A 205 0.04 -16.44 -21.03
C LEU A 205 -0.66 -17.76 -20.68
N VAL A 206 -0.71 -18.07 -19.39
CA VAL A 206 -1.36 -19.27 -18.87
C VAL A 206 -2.34 -18.91 -17.78
N THR A 207 -3.40 -19.69 -17.68
CA THR A 207 -4.39 -19.61 -16.60
C THR A 207 -4.71 -20.99 -16.10
N PHE A 208 -5.35 -21.07 -14.94
CA PHE A 208 -5.81 -22.33 -14.37
C PHE A 208 -7.26 -22.59 -14.77
N ASN A 209 -7.53 -23.79 -15.31
CA ASN A 209 -8.89 -24.25 -15.54
C ASN A 209 -9.32 -25.17 -14.37
N PRO A 210 -10.22 -24.71 -13.47
CA PRO A 210 -10.62 -25.48 -12.30
C PRO A 210 -11.48 -26.70 -12.63
N VAL A 211 -12.13 -26.73 -13.79
CA VAL A 211 -12.95 -27.87 -14.24
C VAL A 211 -12.05 -29.02 -14.71
N MET A 212 -10.97 -28.70 -15.41
CA MET A 212 -9.99 -29.68 -15.91
C MET A 212 -8.86 -29.96 -14.91
N ASN A 213 -8.75 -29.17 -13.84
CA ASN A 213 -7.68 -29.20 -12.85
C ASN A 213 -6.27 -29.14 -13.48
N LYS A 214 -6.07 -28.25 -14.46
CA LYS A 214 -4.78 -28.08 -15.16
C LYS A 214 -4.55 -26.65 -15.63
N GLY A 215 -3.29 -26.31 -15.86
CA GLY A 215 -2.92 -25.10 -16.60
C GLY A 215 -3.35 -25.18 -18.06
N VAL A 216 -3.92 -24.10 -18.57
CA VAL A 216 -4.32 -23.92 -19.97
C VAL A 216 -3.79 -22.59 -20.49
N ALA A 217 -3.73 -22.41 -21.81
CA ALA A 217 -3.41 -21.11 -22.38
C ALA A 217 -4.46 -20.08 -21.96
N PHE A 218 -4.02 -18.85 -21.65
CA PHE A 218 -4.92 -17.76 -21.31
C PHE A 218 -5.37 -17.07 -22.60
N ASP A 219 -6.36 -17.69 -23.24
CA ASP A 219 -7.08 -17.17 -24.40
C ASP A 219 -8.58 -17.28 -24.19
N ARG A 220 -9.38 -16.55 -24.97
CA ARG A 220 -10.84 -16.49 -24.81
C ARG A 220 -11.53 -17.86 -24.93
N ALA A 221 -10.99 -18.79 -25.72
CA ALA A 221 -11.58 -20.12 -25.91
C ALA A 221 -11.36 -21.03 -24.70
N ASN A 222 -10.30 -20.79 -23.92
CA ASN A 222 -9.92 -21.59 -22.75
C ASN A 222 -10.46 -21.03 -21.42
N LEU A 223 -11.11 -19.87 -21.42
CA LEU A 223 -11.74 -19.29 -20.22
C LEU A 223 -13.01 -20.05 -19.83
N THR A 224 -13.18 -20.29 -18.53
CA THR A 224 -14.48 -20.69 -17.98
C THR A 224 -15.48 -19.53 -18.04
N THR A 225 -16.78 -19.82 -18.01
CA THR A 225 -17.84 -18.78 -17.95
C THR A 225 -17.62 -17.82 -16.78
N ALA A 226 -17.15 -18.32 -15.63
CA ALA A 226 -16.88 -17.50 -14.46
C ALA A 226 -15.71 -16.53 -14.70
N GLN A 227 -14.61 -17.02 -15.29
CA GLN A 227 -13.45 -16.18 -15.64
C GLN A 227 -13.81 -15.14 -16.70
N PHE A 228 -14.55 -15.54 -17.73
CA PHE A 228 -15.03 -14.65 -18.77
C PHE A 228 -15.87 -13.51 -18.19
N ASN A 229 -16.89 -13.84 -17.38
CA ASN A 229 -17.76 -12.82 -16.78
C ASN A 229 -17.03 -11.90 -15.78
N ALA A 230 -16.03 -12.42 -15.06
CA ALA A 230 -15.24 -11.62 -14.10
C ALA A 230 -14.35 -10.57 -14.79
N MET A 231 -14.10 -10.70 -16.10
CA MET A 231 -13.26 -9.81 -16.87
C MET A 231 -14.03 -8.72 -17.63
N LEU A 232 -15.36 -8.76 -17.61
CA LEU A 232 -16.21 -7.76 -18.26
C LEU A 232 -16.28 -6.47 -17.44
N ASP A 233 -16.27 -5.33 -18.11
CA ASP A 233 -16.38 -4.02 -17.47
C ASP A 233 -17.82 -3.49 -17.54
N VAL A 234 -18.33 -3.03 -16.40
CA VAL A 234 -19.65 -2.40 -16.33
C VAL A 234 -19.64 -1.07 -17.11
N GLY A 235 -20.60 -0.90 -18.01
CA GLY A 235 -20.74 0.32 -18.81
C GLY A 235 -19.73 0.44 -19.95
N ASP A 236 -19.13 -0.66 -20.39
CA ASP A 236 -18.48 -0.73 -21.70
C ASP A 236 -19.52 -1.02 -22.79
N SER A 237 -19.43 -0.28 -23.90
CA SER A 237 -20.34 -0.38 -25.05
C SER A 237 -19.89 -1.43 -26.06
N ASP A 238 -18.65 -1.91 -25.96
CA ASP A 238 -18.15 -2.98 -26.81
C ASP A 238 -18.86 -4.30 -26.50
N SER A 239 -18.93 -5.20 -27.48
CA SER A 239 -19.43 -6.55 -27.23
C SER A 239 -18.55 -7.28 -26.21
N ASN A 240 -19.14 -8.20 -25.45
CA ASN A 240 -18.42 -8.96 -24.44
C ASN A 240 -17.13 -9.60 -24.98
N ASP A 241 -17.20 -10.21 -26.17
CA ASP A 241 -16.03 -10.82 -26.82
C ASP A 241 -14.91 -9.81 -27.08
N VAL A 242 -15.25 -8.61 -27.57
CA VAL A 242 -14.27 -7.54 -27.85
C VAL A 242 -13.64 -7.04 -26.54
N GLN A 243 -14.41 -6.91 -25.47
CA GLN A 243 -13.88 -6.52 -24.16
C GLN A 243 -12.85 -7.54 -23.65
N ILE A 244 -13.16 -8.84 -23.78
CA ILE A 244 -12.26 -9.91 -23.36
C ILE A 244 -10.99 -9.93 -24.21
N ASP A 245 -11.11 -9.82 -25.52
CA ASP A 245 -9.96 -9.80 -26.43
C ASP A 245 -9.03 -8.61 -26.09
N LYS A 246 -9.59 -7.40 -25.89
CA LYS A 246 -8.82 -6.22 -25.46
C LYS A 246 -8.11 -6.43 -24.12
N ARG A 247 -8.74 -7.15 -23.18
CA ARG A 247 -8.18 -7.38 -21.85
C ARG A 247 -7.07 -8.43 -21.86
N ILE A 248 -7.22 -9.47 -22.67
CA ILE A 248 -6.15 -10.44 -22.94
C ILE A 248 -4.95 -9.73 -23.59
N ASP A 249 -5.19 -8.86 -24.57
CA ASP A 249 -4.13 -8.03 -25.18
C ASP A 249 -3.42 -7.14 -24.15
N TYR A 250 -4.17 -6.55 -23.22
CA TYR A 250 -3.58 -5.74 -22.17
C TYR A 250 -2.67 -6.57 -21.24
N PHE A 251 -3.11 -7.78 -20.86
CA PHE A 251 -2.33 -8.72 -20.06
C PHE A 251 -1.13 -9.31 -20.82
N SER A 252 -1.23 -9.48 -22.14
CA SER A 252 -0.09 -9.84 -22.99
C SER A 252 0.94 -8.72 -23.10
N GLY A 253 0.60 -7.50 -22.67
CA GLY A 253 1.50 -6.36 -22.63
C GLY A 253 1.28 -5.36 -23.77
N SER A 254 0.22 -5.53 -24.56
CA SER A 254 -0.19 -4.52 -25.54
C SER A 254 -0.63 -3.24 -24.86
N ARG A 255 -0.19 -2.11 -25.41
CA ARG A 255 -0.55 -0.77 -24.94
C ARG A 255 -1.67 -0.12 -25.76
N SER A 256 -2.17 -0.81 -26.79
CA SER A 256 -3.12 -0.23 -27.77
C SER A 256 -4.42 0.27 -27.14
N ASN A 257 -4.83 -0.32 -26.01
CA ASN A 257 -6.08 -0.01 -25.31
C ASN A 257 -5.83 0.73 -23.97
N GLU A 258 -4.61 1.22 -23.73
CA GLU A 258 -4.30 2.08 -22.58
C GLU A 258 -4.84 3.50 -22.81
N ARG A 259 -5.15 4.19 -21.71
CA ARG A 259 -5.47 5.63 -21.78
C ARG A 259 -4.33 6.40 -22.44
N PRO A 260 -4.64 7.44 -23.24
CA PRO A 260 -5.98 7.98 -23.50
C PRO A 260 -6.74 7.27 -24.63
N ALA A 261 -6.12 6.31 -25.35
CA ALA A 261 -6.73 5.66 -26.51
C ALA A 261 -7.82 4.64 -26.12
N GLY A 262 -7.70 4.01 -24.94
CA GLY A 262 -8.70 3.10 -24.39
C GLY A 262 -8.97 3.32 -22.91
N ARG A 263 -9.59 2.33 -22.28
CA ARG A 263 -10.07 2.41 -20.87
C ARG A 263 -9.02 1.94 -19.86
N PHE A 264 -8.06 1.11 -20.28
CA PHE A 264 -7.09 0.52 -19.38
C PHE A 264 -6.11 1.56 -18.84
N ARG A 265 -5.59 1.27 -17.65
CA ARG A 265 -4.58 2.10 -17.01
C ARG A 265 -3.35 2.24 -17.91
N GLU A 266 -2.87 3.47 -18.07
CA GLU A 266 -1.59 3.74 -18.71
C GLU A 266 -0.44 3.21 -17.83
N ARG A 267 0.46 2.44 -18.42
CA ARG A 267 1.64 1.87 -17.75
C ARG A 267 2.90 2.67 -18.13
N PRO A 268 3.91 2.81 -17.24
CA PRO A 268 5.20 3.39 -17.62
C PRO A 268 5.78 2.71 -18.86
N SER A 269 6.40 3.46 -19.78
CA SER A 269 6.91 2.92 -21.05
C SER A 269 8.01 1.86 -20.86
N VAL A 270 8.77 1.98 -19.77
CA VAL A 270 9.86 1.09 -19.35
C VAL A 270 9.47 0.43 -18.02
N LYS A 271 9.71 -0.87 -17.91
CA LYS A 271 9.42 -1.78 -16.79
C LYS A 271 7.97 -1.74 -16.30
N GLY A 272 7.05 -1.26 -17.14
CA GLY A 272 5.66 -1.06 -16.75
C GLY A 272 4.75 -2.27 -16.96
N ARG A 273 5.20 -3.29 -17.70
CA ARG A 273 4.33 -4.38 -18.18
C ARG A 273 4.10 -5.48 -17.14
N LEU A 274 4.96 -5.59 -16.13
CA LEU A 274 4.82 -6.56 -15.05
C LEU A 274 3.94 -5.98 -13.95
N GLY A 275 2.91 -6.75 -13.57
CA GLY A 275 2.03 -6.40 -12.45
C GLY A 275 2.73 -6.51 -11.11
N ASP A 276 1.99 -6.20 -10.06
CA ASP A 276 2.42 -6.32 -8.68
C ASP A 276 2.72 -7.77 -8.29
N ILE A 277 3.85 -7.99 -7.59
CA ILE A 277 4.19 -9.26 -6.98
C ILE A 277 4.10 -9.06 -5.47
N VAL A 278 2.99 -9.51 -4.89
CA VAL A 278 2.67 -9.37 -3.46
C VAL A 278 2.56 -10.74 -2.84
N ASN A 279 3.15 -10.94 -1.65
CA ASN A 279 3.09 -12.19 -0.88
C ASN A 279 3.50 -13.45 -1.65
N SER A 280 4.33 -13.30 -2.68
CA SER A 280 4.81 -14.40 -3.51
C SER A 280 6.31 -14.53 -3.31
N ALA A 281 6.74 -15.57 -2.59
CA ALA A 281 8.14 -15.93 -2.52
C ALA A 281 8.53 -16.61 -3.85
N PRO A 282 9.56 -16.10 -4.56
CA PRO A 282 10.14 -16.82 -5.69
C PRO A 282 10.57 -18.23 -5.24
N VAL A 283 10.31 -19.27 -6.04
CA VAL A 283 10.74 -20.66 -5.79
C VAL A 283 11.83 -21.07 -6.78
#